data_AF-A0AAE2YGN8-F1
#
_entry.id   AF-A0AAE2YGN8-F1
#
_cell.length_a   1.000
_cell.length_b   1.000
_cell.length_c   1.000
_cell.angle_alpha   90.00
_cell.angle_beta   90.00
_cell.angle_gamma   90.00
#
_symmetry.space_group_name_H-M   'P 1'
#
loop_
_entity.id
_entity.type
_entity.pdbx_description
1 polymer ?
#
loop_
_entity_poly.entity_id
_entity_poly.type
_entity_poly.pdbx_seq_one_letter_code
_entity_poly.pdbx_strand_id
1 'polypeptide(L)'
;MEGCDSNSVGARSGLLPVLAEIKRRLENVYGDKVVDVIPYGVGLFGGLSSVDAAVVLKEEKELKRDEKRIRKILKELIKGKAINIHVISQDKLEHAKWPLYIQKGKTPNY
;
A
#
# COMPACT_ATOMS: atom_id res chain seq x y z
N MET A 1 26.72 1.46 28.82
CA MET A 1 25.77 2.48 28.36
C MET A 1 26.33 3.03 27.08
N GLU A 2 25.88 2.52 25.94
CA GLU A 2 26.29 3.02 24.62
C GLU A 2 25.03 3.46 23.88
N GLY A 3 25.07 4.70 23.41
CA GLY A 3 23.93 5.41 22.83
C GLY A 3 23.54 4.80 21.50
N CYS A 4 22.28 4.38 21.40
CA CYS A 4 21.64 4.16 20.12
C CYS A 4 21.36 5.52 19.49
N ASP A 5 22.22 5.90 18.53
CA ASP A 5 22.00 6.95 17.56
C ASP A 5 20.58 6.90 16.99
N SER A 6 19.77 7.84 17.47
CA SER A 6 18.39 8.03 17.07
C SER A 6 18.36 8.87 15.80
N ASN A 7 18.53 8.26 14.61
CA ASN A 7 18.39 9.05 13.38
C ASN A 7 17.93 8.34 12.10
N SER A 8 17.21 7.21 12.19
CA SER A 8 16.59 6.59 10.99
C SER A 8 15.22 5.95 11.20
N VAL A 9 14.58 6.13 12.36
CA VAL A 9 13.31 5.44 12.71
C VAL A 9 12.06 6.26 12.33
N GLY A 10 12.20 7.56 12.04
CA GLY A 10 11.05 8.46 11.84
C GLY A 10 10.22 8.22 10.57
N ALA A 11 10.85 7.82 9.45
CA ALA A 11 10.13 7.66 8.18
C ALA A 11 9.29 6.36 8.11
N ARG A 12 9.73 5.30 8.78
CA ARG A 12 9.01 4.01 8.83
C ARG A 12 7.81 4.04 9.79
N SER A 13 7.91 4.78 10.91
CA SER A 13 6.83 4.86 11.90
C SER A 13 5.61 5.64 11.43
N GLY A 14 5.73 6.53 10.44
CA GLY A 14 4.59 7.32 9.96
C GLY A 14 3.72 6.62 8.91
N LEU A 15 4.29 5.69 8.14
CA LEU A 15 3.61 5.06 7.00
C LEU A 15 2.78 3.83 7.39
N LEU A 16 3.35 2.93 8.19
CA LEU A 16 2.66 1.70 8.59
C LEU A 16 1.31 1.96 9.29
N PRO A 17 1.19 2.92 10.22
CA PRO A 17 -0.09 3.25 10.83
C PRO A 17 -1.12 3.80 9.82
N VAL A 18 -0.66 4.53 8.80
CA VAL A 18 -1.54 5.06 7.76
C VAL A 18 -2.04 3.94 6.85
N LEU A 19 -1.19 3.00 6.45
CA LEU A 19 -1.60 1.84 5.66
C LEU A 19 -2.56 0.93 6.43
N ALA A 20 -2.32 0.73 7.73
CA ALA A 20 -3.23 0.00 8.60
C ALA A 20 -4.61 0.70 8.70
N GLU A 21 -4.63 2.03 8.84
CA GLU A 21 -5.88 2.80 8.86
C GLU A 21 -6.58 2.78 7.49
N ILE A 22 -5.84 2.83 6.39
CA ILE A 22 -6.37 2.65 5.03
C ILE A 22 -7.06 1.30 4.93
N LYS A 23 -6.37 0.20 5.29
CA LYS A 23 -6.92 -1.15 5.25
C LYS A 23 -8.20 -1.25 6.07
N ARG A 24 -8.18 -0.80 7.32
CA ARG A 24 -9.35 -0.80 8.21
C ARG A 24 -10.56 -0.06 7.62
N ARG A 25 -10.35 1.12 7.02
CA ARG A 25 -11.44 1.88 6.39
C ARG A 25 -12.01 1.19 5.17
N LEU A 26 -11.16 0.54 4.39
CA LEU A 26 -11.59 -0.20 3.21
C LEU A 26 -12.34 -1.46 3.62
N GLU A 27 -11.85 -2.22 4.60
CA GLU A 27 -12.55 -3.38 5.17
C GLU A 27 -13.93 -2.98 5.72
N ASN A 28 -14.08 -1.81 6.35
CA ASN A 28 -15.39 -1.34 6.81
C ASN A 28 -16.40 -1.08 5.67
N VAL A 29 -15.95 -0.76 4.45
CA VAL A 29 -16.83 -0.43 3.32
C VAL A 29 -17.01 -1.62 2.36
N TYR A 30 -15.94 -2.36 2.15
CA TYR A 30 -15.84 -3.44 1.16
C TYR A 30 -15.85 -4.84 1.80
N GLY A 31 -15.69 -4.91 3.13
CA GLY A 31 -15.63 -6.16 3.88
C GLY A 31 -14.47 -7.03 3.41
N ASP A 32 -14.79 -8.32 3.30
CA ASP A 32 -13.91 -9.39 2.85
C ASP A 32 -13.41 -9.23 1.40
N LYS A 33 -13.93 -8.28 0.61
CA LYS A 33 -13.40 -8.01 -0.73
C LYS A 33 -11.99 -7.43 -0.72
N VAL A 34 -11.58 -6.78 0.36
CA VAL A 34 -10.22 -6.24 0.52
C VAL A 34 -9.32 -7.34 1.04
N VAL A 35 -8.37 -7.77 0.21
CA VAL A 35 -7.40 -8.81 0.56
C VAL A 35 -6.29 -8.18 1.39
N ASP A 36 -5.68 -7.12 0.86
CA ASP A 36 -4.58 -6.46 1.54
C ASP A 36 -4.32 -5.04 1.03
N VAL A 37 -3.49 -4.30 1.77
CA VAL A 37 -2.95 -3.00 1.36
C VAL A 37 -1.44 -3.05 1.47
N ILE A 38 -0.77 -3.07 0.32
CA ILE A 38 0.64 -3.41 0.20
C ILE A 38 1.40 -2.16 -0.26
N PRO A 39 2.37 -1.65 0.50
CA PRO A 39 3.25 -0.61 -0.01
C PRO A 39 4.20 -1.20 -1.05
N TYR A 40 4.50 -0.45 -2.11
CA TYR A 40 5.45 -0.84 -3.13
C TYR A 40 6.23 0.38 -3.66
N GLY A 41 7.18 0.16 -4.57
CA GLY A 41 7.94 1.25 -5.17
C GLY A 41 9.13 1.76 -4.32
N VAL A 42 9.91 2.65 -4.92
CA VAL A 42 11.22 3.11 -4.40
C VAL A 42 11.11 4.02 -3.17
N GLY A 43 9.93 4.62 -2.94
CA GLY A 43 9.66 5.43 -1.75
C GLY A 43 9.73 4.67 -0.42
N LEU A 44 9.73 3.33 -0.46
CA LEU A 44 9.95 2.47 0.70
C LEU A 44 11.41 2.42 1.18
N PHE A 45 12.38 2.68 0.30
CA PHE A 45 13.81 2.40 0.55
C PHE A 45 14.70 3.64 0.59
N GLY A 46 14.26 4.80 0.10
CA GLY A 46 15.11 5.99 0.14
C GLY A 46 14.40 7.28 -0.18
N GLY A 47 14.27 8.14 0.85
CA GLY A 47 14.28 9.60 0.74
C GLY A 47 13.25 10.33 -0.14
N LEU A 48 12.34 9.62 -0.81
CA LEU A 48 11.36 10.25 -1.69
C LEU A 48 10.13 10.68 -0.89
N SER A 49 9.64 11.88 -1.23
CA SER A 49 8.48 12.51 -0.59
C SER A 49 7.19 11.72 -0.78
N SER A 50 7.14 10.75 -1.70
CA SER A 50 5.93 10.02 -2.09
C SER A 50 6.04 8.52 -1.86
N VAL A 51 4.98 7.89 -1.36
CA VAL A 51 4.86 6.44 -1.16
C VAL A 51 3.76 5.88 -2.05
N ASP A 52 4.04 4.79 -2.73
CA ASP A 52 3.04 4.06 -3.52
C ASP A 52 2.46 2.89 -2.71
N ALA A 53 1.14 2.71 -2.76
CA ALA A 53 0.45 1.61 -2.10
C ALA A 53 -0.62 1.01 -3.01
N ALA A 54 -0.65 -0.32 -3.04
CA ALA A 54 -1.60 -1.12 -3.78
C ALA A 54 -2.70 -1.62 -2.84
N VAL A 55 -3.95 -1.33 -3.16
CA VAL A 55 -5.12 -1.95 -2.55
C VAL A 55 -5.48 -3.17 -3.39
N VAL A 56 -5.42 -4.33 -2.76
CA VAL A 56 -5.69 -5.62 -3.41
C VAL A 56 -7.13 -6.02 -3.11
N LEU A 57 -7.92 -6.21 -4.16
CA LEU A 57 -9.29 -6.70 -4.10
C LEU A 57 -9.37 -8.15 -4.60
N LYS A 58 -10.29 -8.95 -4.07
CA LYS A 58 -10.45 -10.36 -4.48
C LYS A 58 -10.81 -10.52 -5.96
N GLU A 59 -11.63 -9.63 -6.51
CA GLU A 59 -12.14 -9.71 -7.88
C GLU A 59 -11.75 -8.47 -8.72
N GLU A 60 -11.61 -8.66 -10.03
CA GLU A 60 -11.35 -7.57 -11.00
C GLU A 60 -12.63 -6.80 -11.41
N LYS A 61 -13.81 -7.30 -11.03
CA LYS A 61 -15.07 -6.68 -11.43
C LYS A 61 -15.17 -5.25 -10.89
N GLU A 62 -15.31 -4.30 -11.80
CA GLU A 62 -15.48 -2.86 -11.52
C GLU A 62 -14.27 -2.10 -10.93
N LEU A 63 -13.02 -2.58 -11.13
CA LEU A 63 -11.80 -1.90 -10.61
C LEU A 63 -11.76 -0.37 -10.85
N LYS A 64 -12.17 0.12 -12.03
CA LYS A 64 -12.20 1.57 -12.31
C LYS A 64 -13.20 2.33 -11.44
N ARG A 65 -14.35 1.73 -11.16
CA ARG A 65 -15.40 2.32 -10.31
C ARG A 65 -14.97 2.27 -8.85
N ASP A 66 -14.37 1.14 -8.45
CA ASP A 66 -13.85 0.96 -7.10
C ASP A 66 -12.65 1.85 -6.83
N GLU A 67 -11.76 2.06 -7.79
CA GLU A 67 -10.66 3.02 -7.65
C GLU A 67 -11.16 4.42 -7.34
N LYS A 68 -12.16 4.91 -8.08
CA LYS A 68 -12.74 6.23 -7.83
C LYS A 68 -13.39 6.31 -6.45
N ARG A 69 -14.07 5.24 -6.01
CA ARG A 69 -14.73 5.17 -4.71
C ARG A 69 -13.72 5.06 -3.55
N ILE A 70 -12.70 4.22 -3.69
CA ILE A 70 -11.58 4.06 -2.76
C ILE A 70 -10.85 5.39 -2.60
N ARG A 71 -10.50 6.07 -3.70
CA ARG A 71 -9.89 7.42 -3.65
C ARG A 71 -10.78 8.41 -2.91
N LYS A 72 -12.10 8.35 -3.09
CA LYS A 72 -13.04 9.22 -2.37
C LYS A 72 -13.07 8.92 -0.86
N ILE A 73 -13.09 7.64 -0.47
CA ILE A 73 -13.09 7.20 0.94
C ILE A 73 -11.79 7.62 1.63
N LEU A 74 -10.67 7.44 0.94
CA LEU A 74 -9.34 7.71 1.48
C LEU A 74 -8.91 9.16 1.33
N LYS A 75 -9.65 9.99 0.59
CA LYS A 75 -9.27 11.38 0.23
C LYS A 75 -8.76 12.17 1.43
N GLU A 76 -9.51 12.20 2.53
CA GLU A 76 -9.13 12.96 3.73
C GLU A 76 -7.97 12.32 4.49
N LEU A 77 -7.80 11.00 4.41
CA LEU A 77 -6.73 10.27 5.08
C LEU A 77 -5.37 10.47 4.38
N ILE A 78 -5.39 10.54 3.06
CA ILE A 78 -4.19 10.79 2.24
C ILE A 78 -3.98 12.29 1.96
N LYS A 79 -4.90 13.17 2.37
CA LYS A 79 -4.78 14.62 2.16
C LYS A 79 -3.56 15.15 2.89
N GLY A 80 -2.64 15.78 2.16
CA GLY A 80 -1.38 16.27 2.71
C GLY A 80 -0.32 15.18 2.97
N LYS A 81 -0.64 13.90 2.70
CA LYS A 81 0.31 12.81 2.63
C LYS A 81 0.56 12.52 1.15
N ALA A 82 1.81 12.47 0.72
CA ALA A 82 2.12 12.06 -0.64
C ALA A 82 2.04 10.53 -0.74
N ILE A 83 0.81 9.99 -0.68
CA ILE A 83 0.52 8.56 -0.82
C ILE A 83 -0.27 8.37 -2.10
N ASN A 84 0.29 7.60 -3.04
CA ASN A 84 -0.39 7.19 -4.27
C ASN A 84 -1.08 5.85 -4.05
N ILE A 85 -2.38 5.80 -4.30
CA ILE A 85 -3.18 4.58 -4.18
C ILE A 85 -3.50 4.02 -5.56
N HIS A 86 -3.16 2.75 -5.75
CA HIS A 86 -3.50 1.95 -6.92
C HIS A 86 -4.38 0.80 -6.51
N VAL A 87 -5.43 0.50 -7.27
CA VAL A 87 -6.35 -0.59 -6.96
C VAL A 87 -6.17 -1.71 -7.97
N ILE A 88 -5.95 -2.92 -7.46
CA ILE A 88 -5.68 -4.11 -8.27
C ILE A 88 -6.45 -5.30 -7.76
N SER A 89 -6.69 -6.27 -8.65
CA SER A 89 -7.18 -7.58 -8.26
C SER A 89 -6.04 -8.46 -7.73
N GLN A 90 -6.39 -9.43 -6.90
CA GLN A 90 -5.48 -10.47 -6.46
C GLN A 90 -4.90 -11.24 -7.65
N ASP A 91 -5.73 -11.57 -8.63
CA ASP A 91 -5.30 -12.20 -9.89
C ASP A 91 -4.18 -11.39 -10.59
N LYS A 92 -4.36 -10.07 -10.74
CA LYS A 92 -3.32 -9.20 -11.29
C LYS A 92 -2.08 -9.10 -10.42
N LEU A 93 -2.21 -9.22 -9.09
CA LEU A 93 -1.06 -9.24 -8.19
C LEU A 93 -0.20 -10.50 -8.40
N GLU A 94 -0.85 -11.64 -8.64
CA GLU A 94 -0.18 -12.93 -8.85
C GLU A 94 0.44 -13.05 -10.25
N HIS A 95 -0.21 -12.50 -11.26
CA HIS A 95 0.19 -12.63 -12.67
C HIS A 95 1.07 -11.49 -13.21
N ALA A 96 1.12 -10.32 -12.55
CA ALA A 96 1.95 -9.20 -13.02
C ALA A 96 3.30 -9.09 -12.26
N LYS A 97 4.32 -8.57 -12.95
CA LYS A 97 5.60 -8.19 -12.33
C LYS A 97 5.44 -6.82 -11.66
N TRP A 98 5.36 -6.82 -10.33
CA TRP A 98 5.20 -5.62 -9.53
C TRP A 98 6.56 -5.06 -9.10
N PRO A 99 6.86 -3.78 -9.35
CA PRO A 99 8.11 -3.18 -8.94
C PRO A 99 8.22 -3.20 -7.40
N LEU A 100 9.25 -3.88 -6.90
CA LEU A 100 9.61 -3.97 -5.47
C LEU A 100 8.59 -4.70 -4.57
N TYR A 101 7.66 -5.47 -5.14
CA TYR A 101 6.83 -6.40 -4.37
C TYR A 101 7.54 -7.75 -4.24
N ILE A 102 7.95 -8.09 -3.02
CA ILE A 102 8.47 -9.42 -2.71
C ILE A 102 7.28 -10.34 -2.48
N GLN A 103 6.87 -11.07 -3.53
CA GLN A 103 5.91 -12.18 -3.37
C GLN A 103 6.50 -13.19 -2.38
N LYS A 104 5.86 -13.38 -1.23
CA LYS A 104 6.21 -14.45 -0.28
C LYS A 104 6.15 -15.79 -1.04
N GLY A 105 7.31 -16.37 -1.33
CA GLY A 105 7.44 -17.70 -1.92
C GLY A 105 8.05 -17.79 -3.33
N LYS A 106 8.35 -16.66 -4.00
CA LYS A 106 9.14 -16.69 -5.24
C LYS A 106 10.44 -15.92 -5.05
N THR A 107 11.53 -16.68 -4.95
CA THR A 107 12.89 -16.14 -5.05
C THR A 107 13.01 -15.34 -6.35
N PRO A 108 13.50 -14.09 -6.31
CA PRO A 108 13.82 -13.38 -7.54
C PRO A 108 14.96 -14.12 -8.23
N ASN A 109 14.70 -14.67 -9.42
CA ASN A 109 15.78 -15.08 -10.32
C ASN A 109 16.41 -13.79 -10.85
N TYR A 110 17.60 -13.49 -10.31
CA TYR A 110 18.53 -12.52 -10.87
C TYR A 110 19.17 -13.07 -12.14
#